data_AF-A0A1S6J3P5-F1
#
_entry.id   AF-A0A1S6J3P5-F1
#
_cell.length_a   1.000
_cell.length_b   1.000
_cell.length_c   1.000
_cell.angle_alpha   90.00
_cell.angle_beta   90.00
_cell.angle_gamma   90.00
#
_symmetry.space_group_name_H-M   'P 1'
#
loop_
_entity.id
_entity.type
_entity.pdbx_description
1 polymer ?
#
loop_
_entity_poly.entity_id
_entity_poly.type
_entity_poly.pdbx_seq_one_letter_code
_entity_poly.pdbx_strand_id
1 'polypeptide(L)'
;MPAPVAVTISLRDAKTLRTPWPFTGRADELELVRRSVAAGRNGIVVTGPAGCGKTRLVTEAVRGADCARAAGTPEARGVPFAAFAHLLPESVTLHRAVHLLSGVRLLLIDDAHLLDDASAALVHQLAVHGRTRLLVVVTEGVDVPGAVSRLWSGELLPRLSLEPLPREETAELLTAGAGTALEPLTVDRLHRLSQGDLRLLRELLTAVSGQGLLSPVPGTDERAWRGRVPVTATVRERTAHVLDRARAEERDTLERLAFAEPLPLGLDVLDVWTLERLEAEGLVAVDDHGATRLAHPLHGPVLRAAAGRLRARRLARTPDQCGSALMEESDTLALRIEEADVRAWETPVGEWLVAEGAPLPARYAALRARFARLRGRLREAAAWAREGLRTNPDDASCREELALAAAQSGDARAGSHGAAAAWAAAARGDLDAAVRAAARGGDPYDAVRLGAPQRAAGRLTGVFAAHADALARGDGQALDRAAGELARRGFLLFAAEAHAQAVRVHRDPGAARTARTRAVALARRCQGARTPALSGLVLGELTARQRQIVTLAAAGLSNRQIAERLTLSVRTVGNHLYGAYTRLGAGDRGALPWLMELPEPQPA
;
A
#
# COMPACT_ATOMS: atom_id res chain seq x y z
N MET A 1 19.59 -45.84 32.36
CA MET A 1 19.00 -45.16 31.19
C MET A 1 17.59 -44.72 31.53
N PRO A 2 17.32 -43.41 31.70
CA PRO A 2 15.97 -42.89 31.76
C PRO A 2 15.52 -42.38 30.38
N ALA A 3 14.25 -42.61 30.07
CA ALA A 3 13.60 -42.33 28.79
C ALA A 3 13.48 -40.81 28.51
N PRO A 4 13.46 -40.39 27.23
CA PRO A 4 13.28 -39.00 26.86
C PRO A 4 11.83 -38.55 27.13
N VAL A 5 11.67 -37.55 28.01
CA VAL A 5 10.41 -36.83 28.19
C VAL A 5 10.20 -35.94 26.96
N ALA A 6 9.27 -36.34 26.10
CA ALA A 6 8.81 -35.51 24.99
C ALA A 6 8.04 -34.31 25.55
N VAL A 7 8.70 -33.15 25.62
CA VAL A 7 8.03 -31.87 25.90
C VAL A 7 7.27 -31.46 24.64
N THR A 8 6.03 -31.90 24.57
CA THR A 8 5.07 -31.41 23.57
C THR A 8 4.70 -29.98 23.97
N ILE A 9 5.21 -28.98 23.24
CA ILE A 9 4.81 -27.59 23.43
C ILE A 9 3.34 -27.47 23.05
N SER A 10 2.50 -27.17 24.06
CA SER A 10 1.07 -26.96 23.92
C SER A 10 0.78 -25.71 23.07
N LEU A 11 0.48 -25.94 21.80
CA LEU A 11 -0.21 -24.98 20.93
C LEU A 11 -1.71 -25.06 21.20
N ARG A 12 -2.23 -24.49 22.31
CA ARG A 12 -3.69 -24.34 22.49
C ARG A 12 -4.08 -23.12 23.34
N ASP A 13 -4.37 -22.02 22.64
CA ASP A 13 -5.56 -21.22 22.94
C ASP A 13 -6.67 -21.67 21.97
N ALA A 14 -7.46 -22.65 22.40
CA ALA A 14 -8.35 -23.45 21.56
C ALA A 14 -9.79 -22.93 21.51
N LYS A 15 -10.00 -21.63 21.22
CA LYS A 15 -11.37 -21.10 20.96
C LYS A 15 -11.58 -20.42 19.61
N THR A 16 -10.55 -20.14 18.84
CA THR A 16 -10.70 -19.89 17.39
C THR A 16 -9.44 -20.35 16.68
N LEU A 17 -9.48 -21.48 15.96
CA LEU A 17 -8.42 -21.84 15.01
C LEU A 17 -8.52 -20.89 13.82
N ARG A 18 -8.07 -19.64 14.03
CA ARG A 18 -7.89 -18.69 12.95
C ARG A 18 -6.59 -19.03 12.26
N THR A 19 -6.65 -19.15 10.94
CA THR A 19 -5.45 -19.23 10.11
C THR A 19 -4.54 -18.04 10.45
N PRO A 20 -3.22 -18.27 10.59
CA PRO A 20 -2.29 -17.17 10.82
C PRO A 20 -2.42 -16.18 9.67
N TRP A 21 -2.43 -14.89 9.98
CA TRP A 21 -2.47 -13.83 8.97
C TRP A 21 -1.29 -14.02 7.99
N PRO A 22 -1.50 -13.86 6.67
CA PRO A 22 -0.49 -14.22 5.69
C PRO A 22 0.72 -13.29 5.82
N PHE A 23 1.88 -13.83 5.47
CA PHE A 23 3.08 -13.02 5.32
C PHE A 23 3.08 -12.45 3.90
N THR A 24 2.59 -11.22 3.77
CA THR A 24 2.45 -10.50 2.51
C THR A 24 3.15 -9.15 2.63
N GLY A 25 3.81 -8.73 1.55
CA GLY A 25 4.79 -7.66 1.60
C GLY A 25 6.12 -8.10 2.22
N ARG A 26 7.17 -7.31 2.08
CA ARG A 26 8.53 -7.56 2.63
C ARG A 26 9.35 -8.69 2.02
N ALA A 27 9.13 -9.06 0.77
CA ALA A 27 9.90 -10.14 0.14
C ALA A 27 11.40 -9.81 0.07
N ASP A 28 11.74 -8.57 -0.28
CA ASP A 28 13.12 -8.11 -0.43
C ASP A 28 13.82 -8.01 0.94
N GLU A 29 13.15 -7.46 1.96
CA GLU A 29 13.67 -7.40 3.32
C GLU A 29 13.86 -8.80 3.92
N LEU A 30 12.93 -9.72 3.68
CA LEU A 30 13.05 -11.12 4.12
C LEU A 30 14.29 -11.78 3.53
N GLU A 31 14.51 -11.59 2.23
CA GLU A 31 15.68 -12.13 1.54
C GLU A 31 16.99 -11.48 2.03
N LEU A 32 16.97 -10.19 2.34
CA LEU A 32 18.13 -9.49 2.92
C LEU A 32 18.48 -10.02 4.32
N VAL A 33 17.48 -10.25 5.17
CA VAL A 33 17.70 -10.85 6.50
C VAL A 33 18.25 -12.27 6.35
N ARG A 34 17.65 -13.11 5.49
CA ARG A 34 18.12 -14.49 5.23
C ARG A 34 19.57 -14.53 4.76
N ARG A 35 19.96 -13.66 3.83
CA ARG A 35 21.35 -13.55 3.35
C ARG A 35 22.31 -13.12 4.46
N SER A 36 21.85 -12.28 5.40
CA SER A 36 22.69 -11.74 6.48
C SER A 36 22.88 -12.72 7.64
N VAL A 37 22.00 -13.71 7.80
CA VAL A 37 22.12 -14.80 8.80
C VAL A 37 22.66 -16.11 8.22
N ALA A 38 22.97 -16.12 6.91
CA ALA A 38 23.62 -17.24 6.24
C ALA A 38 25.02 -17.53 6.81
N ALA A 39 25.56 -18.71 6.50
CA ALA A 39 26.89 -19.11 6.97
C ALA A 39 27.98 -18.12 6.47
N GLY A 40 28.93 -17.77 7.35
CA GLY A 40 30.02 -16.84 7.03
C GLY A 40 29.69 -15.35 7.18
N ARG A 41 28.53 -15.01 7.74
CA ARG A 41 28.15 -13.63 8.12
C ARG A 41 28.03 -13.50 9.64
N ASN A 42 28.13 -12.27 10.15
CA ASN A 42 28.07 -11.98 11.59
C ASN A 42 26.65 -11.74 12.10
N GLY A 43 25.69 -11.44 11.20
CA GLY A 43 24.31 -11.14 11.56
C GLY A 43 23.80 -9.82 11.00
N ILE A 44 22.71 -9.32 11.57
CA ILE A 44 22.06 -8.06 11.18
C ILE A 44 21.24 -7.46 12.34
N VAL A 45 21.15 -6.14 12.38
CA VAL A 45 20.23 -5.39 13.24
C VAL A 45 19.03 -4.93 12.42
N VAL A 46 17.82 -5.26 12.85
CA VAL A 46 16.55 -4.84 12.26
C VAL A 46 15.92 -3.77 13.15
N THR A 47 15.84 -2.55 12.64
CA THR A 47 15.23 -1.41 13.33
C THR A 47 13.91 -1.03 12.68
N GLY A 48 13.08 -0.25 13.37
CA GLY A 48 11.86 0.33 12.78
C GLY A 48 10.83 0.73 13.84
N PRO A 49 9.77 1.43 13.46
CA PRO A 49 8.71 1.87 14.36
C PRO A 49 8.01 0.72 15.10
N ALA A 50 7.33 1.03 16.19
CA ALA A 50 6.50 0.05 16.89
C ALA A 50 5.41 -0.51 15.96
N GLY A 51 5.15 -1.82 16.04
CA GLY A 51 4.06 -2.45 15.28
C GLY A 51 4.27 -2.63 13.76
N CYS A 52 5.41 -2.22 13.18
CA CYS A 52 5.66 -2.34 11.73
C CYS A 52 5.94 -3.77 11.22
N GLY A 53 5.97 -4.77 12.12
CA GLY A 53 6.12 -6.18 11.78
C GLY A 53 7.53 -6.77 11.94
N LYS A 54 8.46 -6.09 12.62
CA LYS A 54 9.85 -6.54 12.83
C LYS A 54 9.95 -7.99 13.33
N THR A 55 9.29 -8.30 14.45
CA THR A 55 9.25 -9.65 15.05
C THR A 55 8.70 -10.70 14.07
N ARG A 56 7.70 -10.34 13.25
CA ARG A 56 7.12 -11.24 12.25
C ARG A 56 8.12 -11.51 11.11
N LEU A 57 8.82 -10.48 10.62
CA LEU A 57 9.86 -10.61 9.59
C LEU A 57 10.97 -11.55 10.04
N VAL A 58 11.55 -11.32 11.24
CA VAL A 58 12.65 -12.15 11.74
C VAL A 58 12.23 -13.58 12.02
N THR A 59 11.00 -13.78 12.54
CA THR A 59 10.44 -15.12 12.77
C THR A 59 10.27 -15.88 11.46
N GLU A 60 9.88 -15.20 10.38
CA GLU A 60 9.75 -15.79 9.04
C GLU A 60 11.13 -16.07 8.41
N ALA A 61 12.13 -15.24 8.70
CA ALA A 61 13.49 -15.41 8.21
C ALA A 61 14.18 -16.64 8.82
N VAL A 62 13.97 -16.90 10.11
CA VAL A 62 14.59 -18.02 10.83
C VAL A 62 13.72 -19.29 10.86
N ARG A 63 12.55 -19.29 10.20
CA ARG A 63 11.68 -20.47 10.17
C ARG A 63 12.44 -21.67 9.58
N GLY A 64 12.54 -22.74 10.35
CA GLY A 64 13.27 -23.96 9.97
C GLY A 64 14.78 -23.93 10.24
N ALA A 65 15.32 -22.85 10.82
CA ALA A 65 16.69 -22.78 11.29
C ALA A 65 16.78 -23.13 12.79
N ASP A 66 17.89 -23.74 13.19
CA ASP A 66 18.24 -23.94 14.60
C ASP A 66 18.69 -22.59 15.20
N CYS A 67 17.79 -21.95 15.94
CA CYS A 67 17.92 -20.58 16.43
C CYS A 67 17.55 -20.52 17.92
N ALA A 68 18.49 -20.09 18.76
CA ALA A 68 18.16 -19.69 20.12
C ALA A 68 17.49 -18.31 20.09
N ARG A 69 16.55 -18.05 21.00
CA ARG A 69 15.84 -16.76 21.08
C ARG A 69 15.95 -16.18 22.49
N ALA A 70 16.18 -14.88 22.58
CA ALA A 70 16.08 -14.07 23.79
C ALA A 70 15.18 -12.86 23.50
N ALA A 71 14.44 -12.37 24.49
CA ALA A 71 13.59 -11.19 24.31
C ALA A 71 13.68 -10.28 25.54
N GLY A 72 13.83 -8.98 25.32
CA GLY A 72 13.72 -8.00 26.39
C GLY A 72 12.26 -7.80 26.81
N THR A 73 12.01 -7.60 28.10
CA THR A 73 10.70 -7.23 28.62
C THR A 73 10.81 -6.01 29.53
N PRO A 74 9.81 -5.11 29.53
CA PRO A 74 9.88 -3.90 30.35
C PRO A 74 10.03 -4.20 31.85
N GLU A 75 9.38 -5.27 32.33
CA GLU A 75 9.34 -5.65 33.74
C GLU A 75 10.68 -6.22 34.23
N ALA A 76 11.53 -6.71 33.32
CA ALA A 76 12.77 -7.40 33.66
C ALA A 76 14.04 -6.54 33.46
N ARG A 77 13.89 -5.26 33.11
CA ARG A 77 15.03 -4.37 32.79
C ARG A 77 16.02 -4.16 33.93
N GLY A 78 15.60 -4.42 35.17
CA GLY A 78 16.43 -4.33 36.38
C GLY A 78 17.09 -5.65 36.81
N VAL A 79 16.80 -6.77 36.14
CA VAL A 79 17.31 -8.09 36.52
C VAL A 79 18.42 -8.51 35.56
N PRO A 80 19.67 -8.70 36.03
CA PRO A 80 20.78 -9.06 35.17
C PRO A 80 20.54 -10.36 34.40
N PHE A 81 20.81 -10.34 33.09
CA PHE A 81 20.67 -11.50 32.20
C PHE A 81 19.24 -12.07 32.10
N ALA A 82 18.21 -11.33 32.51
CA ALA A 82 16.84 -11.86 32.55
C ALA A 82 16.33 -12.34 31.18
N ALA A 83 16.67 -11.63 30.11
CA ALA A 83 16.33 -12.02 28.74
C ALA A 83 16.94 -13.37 28.30
N PHE A 84 17.98 -13.82 29.00
CA PHE A 84 18.75 -15.04 28.72
C PHE A 84 18.57 -16.12 29.79
N ALA A 85 17.66 -15.95 30.75
CA ALA A 85 17.51 -16.83 31.90
C ALA A 85 17.24 -18.31 31.53
N HIS A 86 16.64 -18.58 30.38
CA HIS A 86 16.40 -19.94 29.86
C HIS A 86 17.59 -20.53 29.08
N LEU A 87 18.60 -19.71 28.76
CA LEU A 87 19.81 -20.13 28.03
C LEU A 87 21.05 -20.15 28.92
N LEU A 88 20.99 -19.50 30.08
CA LEU A 88 22.11 -19.34 31.01
C LEU A 88 21.75 -19.91 32.40
N PRO A 89 22.74 -20.41 33.16
CA PRO A 89 22.52 -20.84 34.54
C PRO A 89 22.27 -19.63 35.47
N GLU A 90 21.60 -19.87 36.61
CA GLU A 90 21.15 -18.84 37.56
C GLU A 90 22.25 -17.87 38.06
N SER A 91 23.49 -18.35 38.19
CA SER A 91 24.64 -17.52 38.54
C SER A 91 25.72 -17.60 37.45
N VAL A 92 25.79 -16.57 36.63
CA VAL A 92 26.74 -16.50 35.51
C VAL A 92 27.44 -15.15 35.46
N THR A 93 28.75 -15.17 35.22
CA THR A 93 29.50 -13.96 34.89
C THR A 93 29.41 -13.68 33.40
N LEU A 94 29.59 -12.41 32.99
CA LEU A 94 29.58 -12.03 31.57
C LEU A 94 30.53 -12.89 30.71
N HIS A 95 31.75 -13.11 31.19
CA HIS A 95 32.74 -13.94 30.48
C HIS A 95 32.26 -15.39 30.28
N ARG A 96 31.65 -15.99 31.32
CA ARG A 96 31.10 -17.34 31.21
C ARG A 96 29.89 -17.40 30.29
N ALA A 97 29.04 -16.36 30.30
CA ALA A 97 27.89 -16.26 29.40
C ALA A 97 28.32 -16.16 27.91
N VAL A 98 29.36 -15.37 27.60
CA VAL A 98 29.94 -15.30 26.25
C VAL A 98 30.45 -16.67 25.81
N HIS A 99 31.15 -17.39 26.69
CA HIS A 99 31.66 -18.72 26.37
C HIS A 99 30.55 -19.73 26.08
N LEU A 100 29.48 -19.75 26.89
CA LEU A 100 28.34 -20.64 26.72
C LEU A 100 27.59 -20.36 25.41
N LEU A 101 27.36 -19.07 25.11
CA LEU A 101 26.61 -18.67 23.90
C LEU A 101 27.47 -18.68 22.63
N SER A 102 28.80 -18.76 22.73
CA SER A 102 29.68 -18.94 21.58
C SER A 102 29.45 -20.26 20.82
N GLY A 103 28.85 -21.26 21.46
CA GLY A 103 28.43 -22.51 20.83
C GLY A 103 27.11 -22.40 20.06
N VAL A 104 26.34 -21.34 20.29
CA VAL A 104 25.06 -21.10 19.61
C VAL A 104 25.34 -20.59 18.20
N ARG A 105 24.73 -21.26 17.23
CA ARG A 105 24.92 -20.96 15.81
C ARG A 105 24.25 -19.67 15.36
N LEU A 106 23.03 -19.42 15.83
CA LEU A 106 22.23 -18.24 15.53
C LEU A 106 21.42 -17.87 16.78
N LEU A 107 21.52 -16.60 17.17
CA LEU A 107 20.81 -16.04 18.31
C LEU A 107 19.94 -14.88 17.84
N LEU A 108 18.63 -15.03 18.00
CA LEU A 108 17.63 -13.98 17.78
C LEU A 108 17.40 -13.24 19.10
N ILE A 109 17.66 -11.94 19.12
CA ILE A 109 17.35 -11.05 20.23
C ILE A 109 16.18 -10.16 19.80
N ASP A 110 15.02 -10.39 20.39
CA ASP A 110 13.83 -9.58 20.15
C ASP A 110 13.75 -8.44 21.17
N ASP A 111 13.21 -7.29 20.75
CA ASP A 111 13.04 -6.10 21.59
C ASP A 111 14.31 -5.71 22.40
N ALA A 112 15.46 -5.65 21.73
CA ALA A 112 16.75 -5.44 22.38
C ALA A 112 16.90 -4.07 23.09
N HIS A 113 16.02 -3.12 22.78
CA HIS A 113 15.90 -1.85 23.51
C HIS A 113 15.42 -2.05 24.97
N LEU A 114 14.77 -3.16 25.28
CA LEU A 114 14.28 -3.51 26.63
C LEU A 114 15.24 -4.41 27.41
N LEU A 115 16.46 -4.65 26.91
CA LEU A 115 17.46 -5.43 27.65
C LEU A 115 17.97 -4.66 28.87
N ASP A 116 18.31 -5.41 29.92
CA ASP A 116 19.15 -4.93 31.01
C ASP A 116 20.60 -4.69 30.53
N ASP A 117 21.36 -3.90 31.30
CA ASP A 117 22.73 -3.51 30.91
C ASP A 117 23.68 -4.71 30.77
N ALA A 118 23.52 -5.76 31.58
CA ALA A 118 24.37 -6.95 31.50
C ALA A 118 24.05 -7.80 30.26
N SER A 119 22.77 -8.00 29.95
CA SER A 119 22.31 -8.60 28.69
C SER A 119 22.76 -7.80 27.47
N ALA A 120 22.66 -6.48 27.51
CA ALA A 120 23.09 -5.61 26.42
C ALA A 120 24.62 -5.70 26.19
N ALA A 121 25.41 -5.71 27.26
CA ALA A 121 26.85 -5.92 27.19
C ALA A 121 27.21 -7.30 26.62
N LEU A 122 26.47 -8.36 26.97
CA LEU A 122 26.65 -9.71 26.45
C LEU A 122 26.43 -9.77 24.93
N VAL A 123 25.34 -9.18 24.44
CA VAL A 123 25.06 -9.12 22.99
C VAL A 123 26.18 -8.38 22.24
N HIS A 124 26.65 -7.26 22.79
CA HIS A 124 27.79 -6.52 22.22
C HIS A 124 29.07 -7.37 22.17
N GLN A 125 29.41 -8.08 23.25
CA GLN A 125 30.60 -8.94 23.27
C GLN A 125 30.50 -10.08 22.26
N LEU A 126 29.33 -10.71 22.13
CA LEU A 126 29.09 -11.74 21.11
C LEU A 126 29.28 -11.20 19.69
N ALA A 127 28.85 -9.97 19.42
CA ALA A 127 29.03 -9.31 18.13
C ALA A 127 30.52 -9.09 17.80
N VAL A 128 31.29 -8.63 18.79
CA VAL A 128 32.75 -8.41 18.65
C VAL A 128 33.50 -9.71 18.38
N HIS A 129 33.10 -10.82 19.01
CA HIS A 129 33.79 -12.11 18.84
C HIS A 129 33.44 -12.80 17.51
N GLY A 130 32.27 -12.51 16.94
CA GLY A 130 31.85 -13.00 15.62
C GLY A 130 31.61 -14.51 15.50
N ARG A 131 31.63 -15.27 16.60
CA ARG A 131 31.39 -16.73 16.59
C ARG A 131 29.91 -17.10 16.53
N THR A 132 29.08 -16.27 17.16
CA THR A 132 27.61 -16.42 17.19
C THR A 132 27.01 -15.44 16.19
N ARG A 133 26.14 -15.93 15.31
CA ARG A 133 25.38 -15.03 14.41
C ARG A 133 24.27 -14.36 15.19
N LEU A 134 24.16 -13.04 15.04
CA LEU A 134 23.19 -12.25 15.78
C LEU A 134 22.10 -11.70 14.86
N LEU A 135 20.84 -11.95 15.21
CA LEU A 135 19.69 -11.26 14.61
C LEU A 135 19.06 -10.41 15.69
N VAL A 136 19.24 -9.09 15.64
CA VAL A 136 18.85 -8.19 16.73
C VAL A 136 17.70 -7.30 16.28
N VAL A 137 16.59 -7.28 17.02
CA VAL A 137 15.43 -6.43 16.73
C VAL A 137 15.37 -5.27 17.71
N VAL A 138 15.21 -4.05 17.18
CA VAL A 138 15.16 -2.82 17.99
C VAL A 138 13.98 -1.98 17.53
N THR A 139 13.24 -1.40 18.48
CA THR A 139 12.21 -0.39 18.17
C THR A 139 12.86 0.99 18.15
N GLU A 140 12.50 1.80 17.14
CA GLU A 140 13.00 3.17 16.99
C GLU A 140 12.16 4.17 17.80
N GLY A 141 12.74 5.35 18.08
CA GLY A 141 12.06 6.42 18.81
C GLY A 141 11.95 6.22 20.33
N VAL A 142 12.68 5.24 20.87
CA VAL A 142 12.75 4.93 22.30
C VAL A 142 14.20 4.83 22.75
N ASP A 143 14.45 4.98 24.04
CA ASP A 143 15.80 4.86 24.60
C ASP A 143 16.34 3.43 24.44
N VAL A 144 17.52 3.34 23.81
CA VAL A 144 18.21 2.07 23.54
C VAL A 144 19.51 2.01 24.36
N PRO A 145 19.82 0.88 25.03
CA PRO A 145 21.08 0.71 25.74
C PRO A 145 22.30 0.96 24.85
N GLY A 146 23.30 1.68 25.36
CA GLY A 146 24.48 2.07 24.59
C GLY A 146 25.26 0.91 23.98
N ALA A 147 25.29 -0.25 24.64
CA ALA A 147 25.91 -1.46 24.09
C ALA A 147 25.16 -2.01 22.87
N VAL A 148 23.83 -1.87 22.81
CA VAL A 148 23.01 -2.27 21.66
C VAL A 148 23.16 -1.26 20.52
N SER A 149 23.17 0.04 20.80
CA SER A 149 23.34 1.06 19.76
C SER A 149 24.71 1.02 19.06
N ARG A 150 25.75 0.58 19.78
CA ARG A 150 27.09 0.32 19.22
C ARG A 150 27.15 -0.80 18.20
N LEU A 151 26.15 -1.69 18.16
CA LEU A 151 26.12 -2.78 17.17
C LEU A 151 26.10 -2.26 15.73
N TRP A 152 25.37 -1.17 15.46
CA TRP A 152 25.34 -0.56 14.13
C TRP A 152 26.14 0.74 14.05
N SER A 153 26.21 1.54 15.12
CA SER A 153 27.00 2.78 15.10
C SER A 153 28.51 2.53 15.10
N GLY A 154 28.95 1.37 15.62
CA GLY A 154 30.35 0.90 15.55
C GLY A 154 30.62 -0.07 14.41
N GLU A 155 29.74 -0.16 13.41
CA GLU A 155 29.88 -1.03 12.22
C GLU A 155 30.08 -2.53 12.50
N LEU A 156 29.68 -3.02 13.68
CA LEU A 156 29.80 -4.45 14.04
C LEU A 156 28.82 -5.32 13.25
N LEU A 157 27.62 -4.79 12.98
CA LEU A 157 26.55 -5.45 12.24
C LEU A 157 25.90 -4.48 11.24
N PRO A 158 25.50 -4.94 10.03
CA PRO A 158 24.69 -4.14 9.13
C PRO A 158 23.32 -3.82 9.76
N ARG A 159 22.75 -2.65 9.42
CA ARG A 159 21.42 -2.21 9.87
C ARG A 159 20.42 -2.23 8.72
N LEU A 160 19.29 -2.90 8.93
CA LEU A 160 18.10 -2.82 8.09
C LEU A 160 17.04 -1.99 8.83
N SER A 161 16.70 -0.82 8.29
CA SER A 161 15.57 -0.02 8.80
C SER A 161 14.28 -0.44 8.11
N LEU A 162 13.30 -0.90 8.88
CA LEU A 162 11.96 -1.23 8.39
C LEU A 162 11.04 -0.03 8.51
N GLU A 163 10.84 0.64 7.38
CA GLU A 163 9.78 1.64 7.21
C GLU A 163 8.40 0.98 7.25
N PRO A 164 7.31 1.68 7.59
CA PRO A 164 5.94 1.18 7.44
C PRO A 164 5.65 0.53 6.08
N LEU A 165 4.77 -0.48 6.05
CA LEU A 165 4.39 -1.11 4.78
C LEU A 165 3.81 -0.06 3.83
N PRO A 166 4.22 -0.05 2.54
CA PRO A 166 3.63 0.84 1.56
C PRO A 166 2.14 0.50 1.39
N ARG A 167 1.38 1.48 0.88
CA ARG A 167 -0.06 1.37 0.72
C ARG A 167 -0.47 0.19 -0.16
N GLU A 168 0.29 -0.07 -1.22
CA GLU A 168 0.04 -1.18 -2.15
C GLU A 168 0.18 -2.54 -1.45
N GLU A 169 1.26 -2.77 -0.72
CA GLU A 169 1.45 -4.01 0.07
C GLU A 169 0.43 -4.11 1.22
N THR A 170 0.04 -2.98 1.81
CA THR A 170 -1.05 -2.94 2.79
C THR A 170 -2.37 -3.42 2.19
N ALA A 171 -2.69 -3.01 0.95
CA ALA A 171 -3.89 -3.43 0.24
C ALA A 171 -3.90 -4.95 -0.03
N GLU A 172 -2.76 -5.50 -0.43
CA GLU A 172 -2.58 -6.94 -0.64
C GLU A 172 -2.75 -7.73 0.67
N LEU A 173 -2.10 -7.27 1.75
CA LEU A 173 -2.21 -7.87 3.09
C LEU A 173 -3.65 -7.84 3.60
N LEU A 174 -4.36 -6.72 3.42
CA LEU A 174 -5.75 -6.57 3.83
C LEU A 174 -6.68 -7.50 3.05
N THR A 175 -6.51 -7.60 1.74
CA THR A 175 -7.30 -8.50 0.87
C THR A 175 -7.09 -9.96 1.28
N ALA A 176 -5.83 -10.37 1.45
CA ALA A 176 -5.49 -11.73 1.89
C ALA A 176 -5.99 -12.02 3.32
N GLY A 177 -6.05 -10.99 4.18
CA GLY A 177 -6.57 -11.06 5.54
C GLY A 177 -8.08 -11.16 5.66
N ALA A 178 -8.80 -10.38 4.85
CA ALA A 178 -10.25 -10.33 4.87
C ALA A 178 -10.88 -11.57 4.21
N GLY A 179 -10.13 -12.25 3.34
CA GLY A 179 -10.65 -13.33 2.50
C GLY A 179 -11.59 -12.83 1.39
N THR A 180 -11.69 -11.51 1.20
CA THR A 180 -12.52 -10.84 0.21
C THR A 180 -11.82 -9.55 -0.23
N ALA A 181 -12.13 -9.07 -1.43
CA ALA A 181 -11.57 -7.81 -1.92
C ALA A 181 -12.14 -6.64 -1.12
N LEU A 182 -11.27 -5.73 -0.67
CA LEU A 182 -11.70 -4.50 -0.04
C LEU A 182 -11.62 -3.34 -1.03
N GLU A 183 -12.63 -2.48 -0.99
CA GLU A 183 -12.67 -1.27 -1.78
C GLU A 183 -11.49 -0.33 -1.42
N PRO A 184 -10.88 0.37 -2.39
CA PRO A 184 -9.73 1.26 -2.14
C PRO A 184 -9.92 2.30 -1.05
N LEU A 185 -11.08 2.94 -0.94
CA LEU A 185 -11.33 3.95 0.11
C LEU A 185 -11.34 3.32 1.51
N THR A 186 -11.76 2.07 1.61
CA THR A 186 -11.69 1.29 2.86
C THR A 186 -10.25 0.94 3.21
N VAL A 187 -9.46 0.54 2.21
CA VAL A 187 -8.02 0.29 2.36
C VAL A 187 -7.30 1.55 2.82
N ASP A 188 -7.56 2.69 2.18
CA ASP A 188 -6.93 3.98 2.52
C ASP A 188 -7.32 4.44 3.92
N ARG A 189 -8.57 4.20 4.32
CA ARG A 189 -9.03 4.46 5.70
C ARG A 189 -8.29 3.59 6.72
N LEU A 190 -8.22 2.27 6.50
CA LEU A 190 -7.53 1.34 7.42
C LEU A 190 -6.03 1.64 7.51
N HIS A 191 -5.39 1.92 6.37
CA HIS A 191 -3.98 2.30 6.31
C HIS A 191 -3.71 3.58 7.10
N ARG A 192 -4.54 4.61 6.93
CA ARG A 192 -4.44 5.90 7.66
C ARG A 192 -4.66 5.75 9.16
N LEU A 193 -5.71 5.03 9.57
CA LEU A 193 -6.01 4.82 10.99
C LEU A 193 -4.91 4.04 11.71
N SER A 194 -4.18 3.19 10.97
CA SER A 194 -3.14 2.34 11.54
C SER A 194 -1.75 3.00 11.52
N GLN A 195 -1.50 4.01 10.67
CA GLN A 195 -0.21 4.67 10.49
C GLN A 195 0.99 3.70 10.41
N GLY A 196 0.82 2.56 9.74
CA GLY A 196 1.86 1.53 9.61
C GLY A 196 1.93 0.49 10.72
N ASP A 197 1.12 0.61 11.77
CA ASP A 197 1.00 -0.38 12.82
C ASP A 197 0.16 -1.58 12.35
N LEU A 198 0.83 -2.66 11.98
CA LEU A 198 0.17 -3.86 11.44
C LEU A 198 -0.64 -4.61 12.51
N ARG A 199 -0.30 -4.48 13.79
CA ARG A 199 -1.09 -5.09 14.88
C ARG A 199 -2.45 -4.40 14.99
N LEU A 200 -2.46 -3.07 14.93
CA LEU A 200 -3.69 -2.27 14.91
C LEU A 200 -4.50 -2.52 13.63
N LEU A 201 -3.83 -2.59 12.48
CA LEU A 201 -4.47 -2.92 11.19
C LEU A 201 -5.22 -4.26 11.27
N ARG A 202 -4.58 -5.30 11.83
CA ARG A 202 -5.18 -6.62 12.02
C ARG A 202 -6.44 -6.57 12.86
N GLU A 203 -6.33 -5.86 13.98
CA GLU A 203 -7.39 -5.74 14.96
C GLU A 203 -8.59 -5.03 14.37
N LEU A 204 -8.37 -3.89 13.73
CA LEU A 204 -9.43 -3.12 13.08
C LEU A 204 -10.12 -3.97 11.99
N LEU A 205 -9.36 -4.61 11.11
CA LEU A 205 -9.94 -5.48 10.08
C LEU A 205 -10.75 -6.62 10.71
N THR A 206 -10.20 -7.26 11.74
CA THR A 206 -10.87 -8.33 12.48
C THR A 206 -12.18 -7.87 13.10
N ALA A 207 -12.18 -6.69 13.73
CA ALA A 207 -13.33 -6.13 14.40
C ALA A 207 -14.42 -5.72 13.40
N VAL A 208 -14.03 -5.05 12.32
CA VAL A 208 -14.94 -4.60 11.25
C VAL A 208 -15.60 -5.80 10.56
N SER A 209 -14.82 -6.83 10.22
CA SER A 209 -15.34 -8.07 9.62
C SER A 209 -16.22 -8.84 10.61
N GLY A 210 -15.78 -8.99 11.86
CA GLY A 210 -16.51 -9.76 12.88
C GLY A 210 -17.83 -9.12 13.32
N GLN A 211 -17.96 -7.80 13.23
CA GLN A 211 -19.18 -7.05 13.54
C GLN A 211 -20.10 -6.87 12.32
N GLY A 212 -19.73 -7.38 11.14
CA GLY A 212 -20.54 -7.25 9.92
C GLY A 212 -20.62 -5.81 9.38
N LEU A 213 -19.62 -4.96 9.67
CA LEU A 213 -19.58 -3.57 9.21
C LEU A 213 -19.12 -3.40 7.75
N LEU A 214 -18.83 -4.51 7.07
CA LEU A 214 -18.45 -4.56 5.65
C LEU A 214 -19.69 -4.73 4.75
N SER A 215 -20.10 -3.63 4.11
CA SER A 215 -21.18 -3.63 3.11
C SER A 215 -20.66 -4.05 1.72
N PRO A 216 -21.42 -4.81 0.92
CA PRO A 216 -21.05 -5.09 -0.47
C PRO A 216 -21.10 -3.82 -1.33
N VAL A 217 -20.13 -3.66 -2.23
CA VAL A 217 -20.10 -2.57 -3.21
C VAL A 217 -20.88 -2.99 -4.46
N PRO A 218 -21.93 -2.24 -4.87
CA PRO A 218 -22.77 -2.60 -6.01
C PRO A 218 -21.96 -2.82 -7.31
N GLY A 219 -22.24 -3.92 -8.02
CA GLY A 219 -21.61 -4.24 -9.30
C GLY A 219 -20.17 -4.73 -9.21
N THR A 220 -19.69 -5.08 -8.02
CA THR A 220 -18.33 -5.60 -7.80
C THR A 220 -18.31 -6.70 -6.74
N ASP A 221 -17.22 -7.45 -6.66
CA ASP A 221 -16.96 -8.41 -5.58
C ASP A 221 -16.29 -7.77 -4.35
N GLU A 222 -16.23 -6.44 -4.30
CA GLU A 222 -15.56 -5.68 -3.24
C GLU A 222 -16.48 -5.40 -2.04
N ARG A 223 -15.87 -5.25 -0.87
CA ARG A 223 -16.52 -4.82 0.37
C ARG A 223 -16.03 -3.44 0.79
N ALA A 224 -16.95 -2.60 1.24
CA ALA A 224 -16.68 -1.27 1.76
C ALA A 224 -17.00 -1.17 3.25
N TRP A 225 -16.23 -0.37 3.97
CA TRP A 225 -16.53 0.05 5.33
C TRP A 225 -16.62 1.57 5.43
N ARG A 226 -17.72 2.02 6.03
CA ARG A 226 -18.09 3.42 6.27
C ARG A 226 -18.69 3.52 7.68
N GLY A 227 -18.57 4.68 8.31
CA GLY A 227 -19.10 4.94 9.65
C GLY A 227 -18.13 4.58 10.78
N ARG A 228 -18.67 4.22 11.94
CA ARG A 228 -17.93 4.22 13.23
C ARG A 228 -16.78 3.22 13.29
N VAL A 229 -15.74 3.61 14.03
CA VAL A 229 -14.61 2.73 14.40
C VAL A 229 -15.01 1.83 15.57
N PRO A 230 -14.82 0.50 15.47
CA PRO A 230 -15.09 -0.40 16.58
C PRO A 230 -14.06 -0.21 17.71
N VAL A 231 -14.53 0.14 18.90
CA VAL A 231 -13.67 0.30 20.10
C VAL A 231 -13.51 -1.05 20.79
N THR A 232 -12.62 -1.90 20.25
CA THR A 232 -12.24 -3.18 20.88
C THR A 232 -11.32 -2.98 22.08
N ALA A 233 -11.03 -4.04 22.83
CA ALA A 233 -10.10 -3.99 23.97
C ALA A 233 -8.72 -3.46 23.56
N THR A 234 -8.16 -3.97 22.45
CA THR A 234 -6.87 -3.51 21.90
C THR A 234 -6.91 -2.06 21.44
N VAL A 235 -8.01 -1.62 20.81
CA VAL A 235 -8.17 -0.21 20.42
C VAL A 235 -8.26 0.67 21.66
N ARG A 236 -9.00 0.26 22.68
CA ARG A 236 -9.10 0.95 23.97
C ARG A 236 -7.76 1.05 24.67
N GLU A 237 -7.02 -0.05 24.77
CA GLU A 237 -5.67 -0.08 25.37
C GLU A 237 -4.75 0.95 24.70
N ARG A 238 -4.75 1.00 23.36
CA ARG A 238 -3.95 1.94 22.58
C ARG A 238 -4.41 3.39 22.63
N THR A 239 -5.64 3.62 23.04
CA THR A 239 -6.24 4.98 23.11
C THR A 239 -6.60 5.35 24.54
N ALA A 240 -6.13 4.58 25.52
CA ALA A 240 -6.45 4.77 26.94
C ALA A 240 -6.01 6.15 27.43
N HIS A 241 -4.86 6.64 26.95
CA HIS A 241 -4.34 7.98 27.25
C HIS A 241 -5.23 9.13 26.76
N VAL A 242 -6.15 8.86 25.84
CA VAL A 242 -7.15 9.82 25.35
C VAL A 242 -8.53 9.54 25.97
N LEU A 243 -8.90 8.27 26.13
CA LEU A 243 -10.21 7.85 26.63
C LEU A 243 -10.36 8.00 28.15
N ASP A 244 -9.33 7.63 28.91
CA ASP A 244 -9.36 7.47 30.36
C ASP A 244 -8.72 8.68 31.08
N ARG A 245 -8.79 9.86 30.46
CA ARG A 245 -8.30 11.12 31.01
C ARG A 245 -8.96 11.46 32.35
N ALA A 246 -8.13 11.73 33.36
CA ALA A 246 -8.59 12.08 34.69
C ALA A 246 -9.22 13.48 34.78
N ARG A 247 -8.75 14.45 33.98
CA ARG A 247 -9.31 15.82 33.98
C ARG A 247 -10.45 15.95 32.97
N ALA A 248 -11.60 16.42 33.44
CA ALA A 248 -12.79 16.62 32.62
C ALA A 248 -12.58 17.66 31.50
N GLU A 249 -11.75 18.67 31.74
CA GLU A 249 -11.42 19.76 30.80
C GLU A 249 -10.59 19.26 29.60
N GLU A 250 -9.54 18.49 29.86
CA GLU A 250 -8.72 17.83 28.83
C GLU A 250 -9.60 16.91 27.97
N ARG A 251 -10.48 16.13 28.62
CA ARG A 251 -11.40 15.24 27.91
C ARG A 251 -12.41 16.01 27.06
N ASP A 252 -13.00 17.10 27.57
CA ASP A 252 -13.96 17.94 26.82
C ASP A 252 -13.28 18.59 25.60
N THR A 253 -12.05 19.09 25.76
CA THR A 253 -11.25 19.68 24.67
C THR A 253 -10.99 18.67 23.56
N LEU A 254 -10.54 17.46 23.92
CA LEU A 254 -10.31 16.38 22.96
C LEU A 254 -11.60 15.96 22.23
N GLU A 255 -12.76 15.93 22.90
CA GLU A 255 -14.03 15.65 22.23
C GLU A 255 -14.47 16.80 21.31
N ARG A 256 -14.30 18.05 21.72
CA ARG A 256 -14.59 19.19 20.83
C ARG A 256 -13.79 19.10 19.56
N LEU A 257 -12.48 18.84 19.67
CA LEU A 257 -11.62 18.59 18.51
C LEU A 257 -12.07 17.38 17.70
N ALA A 258 -12.37 16.25 18.36
CA ALA A 258 -12.84 15.04 17.68
C ALA A 258 -14.14 15.25 16.91
N PHE A 259 -15.07 16.03 17.44
CA PHE A 259 -16.31 16.34 16.75
C PHE A 259 -16.12 17.45 15.72
N ALA A 260 -15.17 18.37 15.90
CA ALA A 260 -14.83 19.42 14.93
C ALA A 260 -14.05 18.91 13.71
N GLU A 261 -13.33 17.78 13.81
CA GLU A 261 -12.75 17.12 12.63
C GLU A 261 -13.81 16.97 11.53
N PRO A 262 -13.49 17.30 10.28
CA PRO A 262 -12.15 17.55 9.71
C PRO A 262 -11.69 19.02 9.82
N LEU A 263 -12.52 19.91 10.34
CA LEU A 263 -12.24 21.33 10.44
C LEU A 263 -11.46 21.61 11.73
N PRO A 264 -10.22 22.13 11.64
CA PRO A 264 -9.49 22.48 12.85
C PRO A 264 -10.21 23.63 13.58
N LEU A 265 -10.08 23.66 14.90
CA LEU A 265 -10.61 24.76 15.72
C LEU A 265 -9.53 25.83 15.92
N GLY A 266 -9.93 27.10 15.88
CA GLY A 266 -9.06 28.20 16.29
C GLY A 266 -8.74 28.12 17.78
N LEU A 267 -7.56 28.64 18.16
CA LEU A 267 -7.12 28.72 19.56
C LEU A 267 -8.11 29.50 20.46
N ASP A 268 -8.85 30.44 19.88
CA ASP A 268 -9.83 31.28 20.56
C ASP A 268 -11.04 30.51 21.10
N VAL A 269 -11.31 29.31 20.57
CA VAL A 269 -12.44 28.47 20.96
C VAL A 269 -12.10 27.55 22.15
N LEU A 270 -10.81 27.35 22.43
CA LEU A 270 -10.29 26.34 23.36
C LEU A 270 -9.44 26.99 24.47
N ASP A 271 -9.30 26.29 25.60
CA ASP A 271 -8.44 26.77 26.69
C ASP A 271 -6.96 26.54 26.34
N VAL A 272 -6.19 27.63 26.25
CA VAL A 272 -4.78 27.61 25.81
C VAL A 272 -3.90 26.76 26.73
N TRP A 273 -4.07 26.85 28.05
CA TRP A 273 -3.29 26.07 29.01
C TRP A 273 -3.54 24.56 28.88
N THR A 274 -4.79 24.18 28.60
CA THR A 274 -5.13 22.80 28.29
C THR A 274 -4.49 22.36 26.98
N LEU A 275 -4.49 23.21 25.95
CA LEU A 275 -3.87 22.92 24.66
C LEU A 275 -2.35 22.72 24.75
N GLU A 276 -1.63 23.62 25.41
CA GLU A 276 -0.16 23.52 25.60
C GLU A 276 0.23 22.18 26.24
N ARG A 277 -0.56 21.72 27.21
CA ARG A 277 -0.34 20.43 27.87
C ARG A 277 -0.63 19.25 26.94
N LEU A 278 -1.74 19.29 26.20
CA LEU A 278 -2.10 18.25 25.24
C LEU A 278 -1.11 18.17 24.08
N GLU A 279 -0.53 19.30 23.67
CA GLU A 279 0.53 19.40 22.67
C GLU A 279 1.85 18.83 23.19
N ALA A 280 2.27 19.17 24.42
CA ALA A 280 3.47 18.62 25.04
C ALA A 280 3.42 17.08 25.19
N GLU A 281 2.21 16.52 25.33
CA GLU A 281 1.96 15.08 25.37
C GLU A 281 1.76 14.45 23.97
N GLY A 282 1.81 15.25 22.89
CA GLY A 282 1.75 14.78 21.50
C GLY A 282 0.35 14.34 21.03
N LEU A 283 -0.72 14.82 21.66
CA LEU A 283 -2.10 14.41 21.36
C LEU A 283 -2.87 15.36 20.47
N VAL A 284 -2.43 16.61 20.48
CA VAL A 284 -2.93 17.70 19.66
C VAL A 284 -1.75 18.24 18.86
N ALA A 285 -2.04 18.69 17.65
CA ALA A 285 -1.11 19.42 16.80
C ALA A 285 -1.75 20.75 16.42
N VAL A 286 -0.96 21.82 16.48
CA VAL A 286 -1.32 23.16 16.02
C VAL A 286 -0.56 23.43 14.73
N ASP A 287 -1.26 23.90 13.70
CA ASP A 287 -0.61 24.31 12.45
C ASP A 287 -0.07 25.75 12.52
N ASP A 288 0.65 26.17 11.48
CA ASP A 288 1.27 27.50 11.42
C ASP A 288 0.25 28.66 11.46
N HIS A 289 -1.04 28.39 11.25
CA HIS A 289 -2.13 29.36 11.27
C HIS A 289 -2.89 29.36 12.60
N GLY A 290 -2.43 28.60 13.60
CA GLY A 290 -3.09 28.47 14.89
C GLY A 290 -4.32 27.56 14.85
N ALA A 291 -4.48 26.74 13.81
CA ALA A 291 -5.58 25.79 13.73
C ALA A 291 -5.20 24.49 14.45
N THR A 292 -6.08 24.05 15.34
CA THR A 292 -5.82 22.94 16.26
C THR A 292 -6.53 21.67 15.82
N ARG A 293 -5.82 20.54 15.79
CA ARG A 293 -6.35 19.21 15.42
C ARG A 293 -5.80 18.10 16.30
N LEU A 294 -6.44 16.93 16.28
CA LEU A 294 -5.91 15.74 16.93
C LEU A 294 -4.68 15.22 16.17
N ALA A 295 -3.63 14.84 16.91
CA ALA A 295 -2.35 14.44 16.33
C ALA A 295 -2.41 13.09 15.59
N HIS A 296 -3.16 12.13 16.13
CA HIS A 296 -3.28 10.79 15.55
C HIS A 296 -4.67 10.55 14.93
N PRO A 297 -4.78 10.05 13.67
CA PRO A 297 -6.06 9.86 12.96
C PRO A 297 -7.07 8.93 13.64
N LEU A 298 -6.61 8.03 14.51
CA LEU A 298 -7.49 7.14 15.29
C LEU A 298 -8.20 7.85 16.45
N HIS A 299 -7.63 8.93 16.99
CA HIS A 299 -8.15 9.58 18.21
C HIS A 299 -9.56 10.11 17.97
N GLY A 300 -9.79 10.91 16.92
CA GLY A 300 -11.09 11.49 16.62
C GLY A 300 -12.21 10.44 16.51
N PRO A 301 -12.08 9.45 15.60
CA PRO A 301 -13.08 8.39 15.45
C PRO A 301 -13.34 7.59 16.73
N VAL A 302 -12.32 7.30 17.54
CA VAL A 302 -12.48 6.56 18.81
C VAL A 302 -13.19 7.42 19.86
N LEU A 303 -12.84 8.70 19.98
CA LEU A 303 -13.52 9.62 20.89
C LEU A 303 -14.98 9.81 20.50
N ARG A 304 -15.28 9.98 19.21
CA ARG A 304 -16.65 10.03 18.68
C ARG A 304 -17.40 8.73 18.95
N ALA A 305 -16.75 7.58 18.78
CA ALA A 305 -17.36 6.28 19.02
C ALA A 305 -17.62 6.00 20.51
N ALA A 306 -16.77 6.51 21.41
CA ALA A 306 -16.90 6.38 22.86
C ALA A 306 -17.87 7.41 23.47
N ALA A 307 -18.13 8.53 22.77
CA ALA A 307 -19.04 9.56 23.25
C ALA A 307 -20.48 9.04 23.39
N GLY A 308 -21.13 9.39 24.51
CA GLY A 308 -22.56 9.11 24.71
C GLY A 308 -23.44 9.88 23.73
N ARG A 309 -24.63 9.35 23.40
CA ARG A 309 -25.54 9.92 22.39
C ARG A 309 -25.89 11.40 22.64
N LEU A 310 -26.13 11.78 23.88
CA LEU A 310 -26.44 13.17 24.24
C LEU A 310 -25.25 14.11 24.02
N ARG A 311 -24.04 13.64 24.36
CA ARG A 311 -22.81 14.42 24.21
C ARG A 311 -22.44 14.57 22.74
N ALA A 312 -22.57 13.49 21.96
CA ALA A 312 -22.43 13.54 20.50
C ALA A 312 -23.42 14.55 19.88
N ARG A 313 -24.69 14.56 20.28
CA ARG A 313 -25.67 15.55 19.79
C ARG A 313 -25.33 16.99 20.15
N ARG A 314 -24.78 17.23 21.34
CA ARG A 314 -24.35 18.57 21.78
C ARG A 314 -23.16 19.09 20.97
N LEU A 315 -22.23 18.20 20.61
CA LEU A 315 -20.95 18.54 19.97
C LEU A 315 -21.00 18.43 18.43
N ALA A 316 -21.89 17.63 17.85
CA ALA A 316 -22.03 17.48 16.41
C ALA A 316 -22.56 18.78 15.79
N ARG A 317 -21.67 19.60 15.24
CA ARG A 317 -21.98 20.81 14.44
C ARG A 317 -21.34 20.82 13.05
N THR A 318 -20.51 19.82 12.79
CA THR A 318 -19.45 19.87 11.78
C THR A 318 -19.91 19.49 10.36
N PRO A 319 -20.78 18.49 10.14
CA PRO A 319 -21.26 18.18 8.80
C PRO A 319 -21.89 19.38 8.09
N ASP A 320 -22.59 20.23 8.84
CA ASP A 320 -23.27 21.43 8.30
C ASP A 320 -22.30 22.57 7.98
N GLN A 321 -21.09 22.55 8.56
CA GLN A 321 -20.05 23.57 8.39
C GLN A 321 -19.02 23.21 7.30
N CYS A 322 -18.97 21.94 6.87
CA CYS A 322 -18.01 21.46 5.88
C CYS A 322 -18.18 22.06 4.47
N GLY A 323 -19.29 22.76 4.18
CA GLY A 323 -19.61 23.23 2.83
C GLY A 323 -18.57 24.15 2.21
N SER A 324 -18.10 25.18 2.94
CA SER A 324 -17.10 26.12 2.44
C SER A 324 -15.73 25.47 2.28
N ALA A 325 -15.29 24.69 3.26
CA ALA A 325 -14.01 23.99 3.22
C ALA A 325 -13.97 22.94 2.10
N LEU A 326 -15.08 22.25 1.82
CA LEU A 326 -15.19 21.33 0.69
C LEU A 326 -15.11 22.06 -0.66
N MET A 327 -15.63 23.28 -0.73
CA MET A 327 -15.51 24.12 -1.92
C MET A 327 -14.07 24.56 -2.15
N GLU A 328 -13.35 24.94 -1.09
CA GLU A 328 -11.92 25.27 -1.15
C GLU A 328 -11.05 24.07 -1.54
N GLU A 329 -11.34 22.88 -1.02
CA GLU A 329 -10.73 21.63 -1.48
C GLU A 329 -11.00 21.39 -2.98
N SER A 330 -12.23 21.66 -3.44
CA SER A 330 -12.60 21.52 -4.85
C SER A 330 -11.78 22.46 -5.73
N ASP A 331 -11.71 23.73 -5.36
CA ASP A 331 -11.02 24.76 -6.14
C ASP A 331 -9.52 24.46 -6.21
N THR A 332 -8.94 24.00 -5.10
CA THR A 332 -7.54 23.56 -5.04
C THR A 332 -7.28 22.37 -5.97
N LEU A 333 -8.14 21.34 -5.95
CA LEU A 333 -8.00 20.18 -6.83
C LEU A 333 -8.13 20.57 -8.31
N ALA A 334 -9.06 21.47 -8.63
CA ALA A 334 -9.27 21.96 -9.99
C ALA A 334 -8.04 22.72 -10.50
N LEU A 335 -7.54 23.69 -9.73
CA LEU A 335 -6.33 24.46 -10.06
C LEU A 335 -5.12 23.54 -10.30
N ARG A 336 -4.91 22.57 -9.41
CA ARG A 336 -3.81 21.60 -9.55
C ARG A 336 -3.89 20.75 -10.82
N ILE A 337 -5.10 20.39 -11.25
CA ILE A 337 -5.31 19.68 -12.53
C ILE A 337 -4.96 20.61 -13.70
N GLU A 338 -5.38 21.88 -13.65
CA GLU A 338 -5.09 22.89 -14.68
C GLU A 338 -3.59 23.17 -14.81
N GLU A 339 -2.86 23.23 -13.69
CA GLU A 339 -1.40 23.41 -13.64
C GLU A 339 -0.61 22.15 -14.03
N ALA A 340 -1.30 21.04 -14.31
CA ALA A 340 -0.72 19.73 -14.53
C ALA A 340 0.22 19.31 -13.37
N ASP A 341 -0.28 19.38 -12.14
CA ASP A 341 0.37 18.89 -10.92
C ASP A 341 -0.64 18.11 -10.05
N VAL A 342 -0.68 16.80 -10.26
CA VAL A 342 -1.52 15.88 -9.48
C VAL A 342 -0.71 15.14 -8.41
N ARG A 343 0.33 15.77 -7.83
CA ARG A 343 0.99 15.20 -6.65
C ARG A 343 -0.03 14.95 -5.53
N ALA A 344 0.30 14.01 -4.64
CA ALA A 344 -0.58 13.69 -3.51
C ALA A 344 -0.92 14.95 -2.73
N TRP A 345 -2.21 15.18 -2.53
CA TRP A 345 -2.74 16.29 -1.76
C TRP A 345 -3.79 15.73 -0.81
N GLU A 346 -3.75 16.18 0.44
CA GLU A 346 -4.72 15.77 1.45
C GLU A 346 -6.05 16.47 1.21
N THR A 347 -7.14 15.73 1.33
CA THR A 347 -8.50 16.29 1.26
C THR A 347 -9.27 15.84 2.49
N PRO A 348 -8.90 16.37 3.67
CA PRO A 348 -9.44 15.92 4.94
C PRO A 348 -10.97 15.98 4.99
N VAL A 349 -11.61 16.97 4.36
CA VAL A 349 -13.05 17.16 4.41
C VAL A 349 -13.78 16.07 3.64
N GLY A 350 -13.46 15.92 2.34
CA GLY A 350 -14.07 14.87 1.53
C GLY A 350 -13.80 13.46 2.08
N GLU A 351 -12.57 13.19 2.53
CA GLU A 351 -12.20 11.89 3.10
C GLU A 351 -12.94 11.59 4.40
N TRP A 352 -13.13 12.60 5.25
CA TRP A 352 -13.89 12.47 6.49
C TRP A 352 -15.37 12.21 6.22
N LEU A 353 -16.00 12.94 5.28
CA LEU A 353 -17.40 12.74 4.91
C LEU A 353 -17.65 11.29 4.46
N VAL A 354 -16.76 10.78 3.60
CA VAL A 354 -16.81 9.37 3.18
C VAL A 354 -16.58 8.45 4.38
N ALA A 355 -15.54 8.67 5.18
CA ALA A 355 -15.25 7.85 6.35
C ALA A 355 -16.44 7.74 7.31
N GLU A 356 -17.16 8.84 7.56
CA GLU A 356 -18.34 8.85 8.44
C GLU A 356 -19.63 8.36 7.75
N GLY A 357 -19.60 8.08 6.46
CA GLY A 357 -20.77 7.65 5.68
C GLY A 357 -21.76 8.79 5.38
N ALA A 358 -21.30 10.04 5.48
CA ALA A 358 -22.08 11.23 5.16
C ALA A 358 -22.27 11.38 3.64
N PRO A 359 -23.34 12.04 3.17
CA PRO A 359 -23.53 12.32 1.75
C PRO A 359 -22.41 13.21 1.20
N LEU A 360 -21.84 12.80 0.07
CA LEU A 360 -20.82 13.56 -0.64
C LEU A 360 -21.43 14.20 -1.90
N PRO A 361 -21.22 15.50 -2.17
CA PRO A 361 -21.68 16.13 -3.41
C PRO A 361 -21.06 15.48 -4.65
N ALA A 362 -21.88 15.16 -5.65
CA ALA A 362 -21.43 14.47 -6.86
C ALA A 362 -20.34 15.23 -7.63
N ARG A 363 -20.43 16.57 -7.72
CA ARG A 363 -19.38 17.41 -8.33
C ARG A 363 -18.02 17.21 -7.67
N TYR A 364 -17.97 17.19 -6.34
CA TYR A 364 -16.73 16.96 -5.59
C TYR A 364 -16.21 15.54 -5.81
N ALA A 365 -17.11 14.55 -5.74
CA ALA A 365 -16.79 13.14 -5.96
C ALA A 365 -16.19 12.89 -7.36
N ALA A 366 -16.77 13.49 -8.41
CA ALA A 366 -16.26 13.42 -9.77
C ALA A 366 -14.87 14.06 -9.89
N LEU A 367 -14.65 15.23 -9.26
CA LEU A 367 -13.35 15.89 -9.27
C LEU A 367 -12.26 15.06 -8.57
N ARG A 368 -12.60 14.46 -7.41
CA ARG A 368 -11.72 13.50 -6.71
C ARG A 368 -11.43 12.27 -7.54
N ALA A 369 -12.46 11.72 -8.20
CA ALA A 369 -12.29 10.60 -9.10
C ALA A 369 -11.33 10.94 -10.24
N ARG A 370 -11.50 12.10 -10.88
CA ARG A 370 -10.60 12.61 -11.92
C ARG A 370 -9.17 12.76 -11.40
N PHE A 371 -8.99 13.40 -10.24
CA PHE A 371 -7.66 13.59 -9.64
C PHE A 371 -6.98 12.24 -9.36
N ALA A 372 -7.68 11.29 -8.76
CA ALA A 372 -7.17 9.94 -8.51
C ALA A 372 -6.83 9.21 -9.82
N ARG A 373 -7.68 9.32 -10.85
CA ARG A 373 -7.45 8.70 -12.16
C ARG A 373 -6.19 9.24 -12.83
N LEU A 374 -6.01 10.56 -12.86
CA LEU A 374 -4.81 11.21 -13.41
C LEU A 374 -3.53 10.78 -12.70
N ARG A 375 -3.61 10.48 -11.40
CA ARG A 375 -2.50 9.90 -10.62
C ARG A 375 -2.21 8.43 -10.92
N GLY A 376 -3.05 7.77 -11.71
CA GLY A 376 -2.99 6.33 -11.96
C GLY A 376 -3.69 5.48 -10.90
N ARG A 377 -4.45 6.08 -9.98
CA ARG A 377 -5.17 5.37 -8.92
C ARG A 377 -6.58 5.01 -9.38
N LEU A 378 -6.68 4.13 -10.37
CA LEU A 378 -7.92 3.87 -11.09
C LEU A 378 -9.04 3.26 -10.22
N ARG A 379 -8.71 2.31 -9.34
CA ARG A 379 -9.73 1.74 -8.44
C ARG A 379 -10.22 2.78 -7.43
N GLU A 380 -9.31 3.61 -6.90
CA GLU A 380 -9.67 4.74 -6.02
C GLU A 380 -10.59 5.73 -6.76
N ALA A 381 -10.28 6.05 -8.02
CA ALA A 381 -11.13 6.89 -8.86
C ALA A 381 -12.54 6.32 -9.01
N ALA A 382 -12.66 5.02 -9.31
CA ALA A 382 -13.94 4.34 -9.40
C ALA A 382 -14.72 4.38 -8.09
N ALA A 383 -14.04 4.21 -6.94
CA ALA A 383 -14.67 4.28 -5.62
C ALA A 383 -15.20 5.70 -5.30
N TRP A 384 -14.42 6.75 -5.59
CA TRP A 384 -14.88 8.14 -5.45
C TRP A 384 -16.10 8.42 -6.34
N ALA A 385 -16.06 8.00 -7.61
CA ALA A 385 -17.19 8.18 -8.52
C ALA A 385 -18.47 7.48 -8.01
N ARG A 386 -18.36 6.24 -7.49
CA ARG A 386 -19.50 5.54 -6.89
C ARG A 386 -20.08 6.25 -5.68
N GLU A 387 -19.24 6.90 -4.87
CA GLU A 387 -19.72 7.68 -3.72
C GLU A 387 -20.58 8.88 -4.17
N GLY A 388 -20.21 9.56 -5.26
CA GLY A 388 -21.04 10.59 -5.87
C GLY A 388 -22.34 10.06 -6.47
N LEU A 389 -22.30 8.87 -7.08
CA LEU A 389 -23.49 8.22 -7.63
C LEU A 389 -24.46 7.72 -6.56
N ARG A 390 -23.99 7.52 -5.32
CA ARG A 390 -24.85 7.15 -4.19
C ARG A 390 -25.81 8.29 -3.81
N THR A 391 -25.37 9.53 -3.95
CA THR A 391 -26.16 10.75 -3.70
C THR A 391 -26.92 11.21 -4.94
N ASN A 392 -26.29 11.16 -6.11
CA ASN A 392 -26.90 11.50 -7.40
C ASN A 392 -26.62 10.42 -8.46
N PRO A 393 -27.51 9.40 -8.60
CA PRO A 393 -27.29 8.28 -9.52
C PRO A 393 -27.14 8.67 -10.99
N ASP A 394 -27.67 9.83 -11.39
CA ASP A 394 -27.70 10.33 -12.77
C ASP A 394 -26.58 11.33 -13.11
N ASP A 395 -25.66 11.58 -12.17
CA ASP A 395 -24.56 12.52 -12.38
C ASP A 395 -23.62 12.08 -13.53
N ALA A 396 -23.59 12.89 -14.59
CA ALA A 396 -22.85 12.58 -15.81
C ALA A 396 -21.32 12.51 -15.57
N SER A 397 -20.77 13.43 -14.76
CA SER A 397 -19.33 13.48 -14.50
C SER A 397 -18.85 12.29 -13.67
N CYS A 398 -19.62 11.86 -12.66
CA CYS A 398 -19.30 10.63 -11.92
C CYS A 398 -19.37 9.38 -12.82
N ARG A 399 -20.41 9.27 -13.67
CA ARG A 399 -20.52 8.15 -14.64
C ARG A 399 -19.36 8.12 -15.62
N GLU A 400 -18.96 9.27 -16.13
CA GLU A 400 -17.83 9.41 -17.05
C GLU A 400 -16.51 8.98 -16.39
N GLU A 401 -16.23 9.48 -15.18
CA GLU A 401 -15.02 9.12 -14.44
C GLU A 401 -14.99 7.64 -14.04
N LEU A 402 -16.14 7.07 -13.67
CA LEU A 402 -16.28 5.63 -13.42
C LEU A 402 -16.00 4.81 -14.69
N ALA A 403 -16.55 5.21 -15.84
CA ALA A 403 -16.33 4.54 -17.11
C ALA A 403 -14.87 4.63 -17.58
N LEU A 404 -14.24 5.80 -17.45
CA LEU A 404 -12.82 6.00 -17.74
C LEU A 404 -11.93 5.14 -16.86
N ALA A 405 -12.18 5.12 -15.55
CA ALA A 405 -11.43 4.30 -14.60
C ALA A 405 -11.55 2.80 -14.88
N ALA A 406 -12.76 2.33 -15.19
CA ALA A 406 -13.03 0.94 -15.56
C ALA A 406 -12.32 0.57 -16.87
N ALA A 407 -12.47 1.39 -17.91
CA ALA A 407 -11.85 1.15 -19.21
C ALA A 407 -10.30 1.15 -19.13
N GLN A 408 -9.71 2.09 -18.40
CA GLN A 408 -8.25 2.13 -18.19
C GLN A 408 -7.73 1.01 -17.28
N SER A 409 -8.62 0.34 -16.53
CA SER A 409 -8.32 -0.89 -15.78
C SER A 409 -8.53 -2.15 -16.63
N GLY A 410 -8.93 -2.00 -17.90
CA GLY A 410 -9.16 -3.09 -18.86
C GLY A 410 -10.54 -3.74 -18.76
N ASP A 411 -11.53 -3.07 -18.19
CA ASP A 411 -12.92 -3.53 -18.25
C ASP A 411 -13.54 -3.22 -19.62
N ALA A 412 -13.66 -4.25 -20.46
CA ALA A 412 -14.25 -4.16 -21.79
C ALA A 412 -15.76 -3.83 -21.79
N ARG A 413 -16.44 -4.00 -20.63
CA ARG A 413 -17.87 -3.68 -20.45
C ARG A 413 -18.09 -2.21 -20.06
N ALA A 414 -17.02 -1.44 -19.86
CA ALA A 414 -17.11 -0.03 -19.56
C ALA A 414 -17.90 0.73 -20.64
N GLY A 415 -18.60 1.78 -20.22
CA GLY A 415 -19.46 2.59 -21.09
C GLY A 415 -18.73 3.08 -22.34
N SER A 416 -19.33 2.87 -23.51
CA SER A 416 -18.76 3.18 -24.83
C SER A 416 -19.08 4.59 -25.34
N HIS A 417 -19.46 5.51 -24.45
CA HIS A 417 -19.95 6.86 -24.79
C HIS A 417 -19.05 7.94 -24.17
N GLY A 418 -19.09 9.17 -24.71
CA GLY A 418 -18.35 10.32 -24.17
C GLY A 418 -16.82 10.15 -24.25
N ALA A 419 -16.08 10.74 -23.30
CA ALA A 419 -14.62 10.64 -23.29
C ALA A 419 -14.12 9.21 -23.01
N ALA A 420 -14.96 8.35 -22.41
CA ALA A 420 -14.61 6.95 -22.14
C ALA A 420 -14.56 6.06 -23.39
N ALA A 421 -15.19 6.47 -24.50
CA ALA A 421 -15.32 5.66 -25.71
C ALA A 421 -13.95 5.20 -26.27
N ALA A 422 -12.94 6.09 -26.24
CA ALA A 422 -11.59 5.77 -26.69
C ALA A 422 -10.96 4.66 -25.85
N TRP A 423 -11.01 4.80 -24.53
CA TRP A 423 -10.45 3.81 -23.61
C TRP A 423 -11.25 2.51 -23.58
N ALA A 424 -12.57 2.56 -23.76
CA ALA A 424 -13.39 1.35 -23.87
C ALA A 424 -13.06 0.57 -25.15
N ALA A 425 -12.82 1.25 -26.27
CA ALA A 425 -12.34 0.60 -27.50
C ALA A 425 -10.94 0.00 -27.30
N ALA A 426 -10.04 0.73 -26.64
CA ALA A 426 -8.71 0.22 -26.30
C ALA A 426 -8.77 -1.01 -25.37
N ALA A 427 -9.68 -1.03 -24.40
CA ALA A 427 -9.90 -2.18 -23.50
C ALA A 427 -10.43 -3.42 -24.25
N ARG A 428 -11.14 -3.22 -25.36
CA ARG A 428 -11.55 -4.29 -26.29
C ARG A 428 -10.47 -4.67 -27.30
N GLY A 429 -9.31 -4.02 -27.29
CA GLY A 429 -8.22 -4.28 -28.23
C GLY A 429 -8.32 -3.55 -29.58
N ASP A 430 -9.40 -2.78 -29.83
CA ASP A 430 -9.56 -2.00 -31.06
C ASP A 430 -8.85 -0.63 -30.93
N LEU A 431 -7.54 -0.65 -31.15
CA LEU A 431 -6.70 0.56 -31.06
C LEU A 431 -7.07 1.59 -32.13
N ASP A 432 -7.48 1.15 -33.32
CA ASP A 432 -7.85 2.07 -34.40
C ASP A 432 -9.14 2.82 -34.08
N ALA A 433 -10.16 2.13 -33.54
CA ALA A 433 -11.35 2.79 -33.02
C ALA A 433 -11.03 3.68 -31.82
N ALA A 434 -10.13 3.26 -30.93
CA ALA A 434 -9.70 4.06 -29.80
C ALA A 434 -9.09 5.39 -30.25
N VAL A 435 -8.16 5.37 -31.20
CA VAL A 435 -7.52 6.57 -31.76
C VAL A 435 -8.52 7.46 -32.49
N ARG A 436 -9.45 6.87 -33.27
CA ARG A 436 -10.54 7.63 -33.92
C ARG A 436 -11.46 8.30 -32.90
N ALA A 437 -11.82 7.62 -31.83
CA ALA A 437 -12.67 8.15 -30.77
C ALA A 437 -11.97 9.27 -30.00
N ALA A 438 -10.69 9.09 -29.65
CA ALA A 438 -9.88 10.13 -28.98
C ALA A 438 -9.84 11.43 -29.79
N ALA A 439 -9.76 11.34 -31.12
CA ALA A 439 -9.72 12.50 -32.00
C ALA A 439 -11.04 13.29 -32.10
N ARG A 440 -12.20 12.66 -31.83
CA ARG A 440 -13.54 13.24 -32.09
C ARG A 440 -14.14 14.04 -30.94
N GLY A 441 -13.69 13.84 -29.70
CA GLY A 441 -14.30 14.53 -28.55
C GLY A 441 -13.67 14.25 -27.18
N GLY A 442 -12.49 13.63 -27.13
CA GLY A 442 -11.77 13.37 -25.88
C GLY A 442 -10.67 14.39 -25.59
N ASP A 443 -9.97 14.17 -24.47
CA ASP A 443 -8.73 14.88 -24.14
C ASP A 443 -7.69 14.63 -25.26
N PRO A 444 -7.11 15.67 -25.90
CA PRO A 444 -6.10 15.49 -26.95
C PRO A 444 -4.93 14.61 -26.51
N TYR A 445 -4.60 14.60 -25.21
CA TYR A 445 -3.51 13.82 -24.67
C TYR A 445 -3.78 12.30 -24.70
N ASP A 446 -5.04 11.87 -24.71
CA ASP A 446 -5.37 10.45 -24.82
C ASP A 446 -4.88 9.85 -26.15
N ALA A 447 -4.85 10.63 -27.24
CA ALA A 447 -4.28 10.16 -28.50
C ALA A 447 -2.76 9.90 -28.40
N VAL A 448 -2.02 10.70 -27.62
CA VAL A 448 -0.59 10.48 -27.34
C VAL A 448 -0.40 9.19 -26.55
N ARG A 449 -1.22 8.99 -25.51
CA ARG A 449 -1.20 7.78 -24.67
C ARG A 449 -1.52 6.51 -25.45
N LEU A 450 -2.40 6.62 -26.45
CA LEU A 450 -2.73 5.55 -27.39
C LEU A 450 -1.68 5.35 -28.52
N GLY A 451 -0.63 6.16 -28.56
CA GLY A 451 0.47 6.00 -29.52
C GLY A 451 0.30 6.76 -30.84
N ALA A 452 -0.66 7.68 -30.94
CA ALA A 452 -0.94 8.49 -32.11
C ALA A 452 -0.71 9.99 -31.85
N PRO A 453 0.53 10.43 -31.52
CA PRO A 453 0.81 11.80 -31.10
C PRO A 453 0.47 12.86 -32.17
N GLN A 454 0.44 12.47 -33.45
CA GLN A 454 0.11 13.37 -34.57
C GLN A 454 -1.32 13.90 -34.47
N ARG A 455 -2.23 13.17 -33.81
CA ARG A 455 -3.62 13.60 -33.59
C ARG A 455 -3.76 14.68 -32.51
N ALA A 456 -2.70 14.91 -31.73
CA ALA A 456 -2.66 15.90 -30.65
C ALA A 456 -1.78 17.12 -30.99
N ALA A 457 -1.21 17.16 -32.21
CA ALA A 457 -0.28 18.20 -32.63
C ALA A 457 -0.88 19.61 -32.48
N GLY A 458 -0.13 20.51 -31.83
CA GLY A 458 -0.52 21.91 -31.61
C GLY A 458 -1.65 22.13 -30.59
N ARG A 459 -2.15 21.08 -29.93
CA ARG A 459 -3.26 21.15 -28.95
C ARG A 459 -2.83 20.93 -27.51
N LEU A 460 -1.56 20.59 -27.29
CA LEU A 460 -0.98 20.30 -25.98
C LEU A 460 0.05 21.35 -25.62
N THR A 461 0.26 21.54 -24.31
CA THR A 461 1.29 22.42 -23.76
C THR A 461 2.12 21.68 -22.70
N GLY A 462 3.24 22.29 -22.29
CA GLY A 462 4.06 21.80 -21.19
C GLY A 462 4.57 20.37 -21.37
N VAL A 463 4.49 19.58 -20.30
CA VAL A 463 4.99 18.19 -20.28
C VAL A 463 4.25 17.28 -21.27
N PHE A 464 2.97 17.51 -21.51
CA PHE A 464 2.16 16.71 -22.43
C PHE A 464 2.58 16.93 -23.89
N ALA A 465 2.89 18.17 -24.27
CA ALA A 465 3.46 18.49 -25.57
C ALA A 465 4.86 17.86 -25.75
N ALA A 466 5.72 17.98 -24.72
CA ALA A 466 7.05 17.38 -24.76
C ALA A 466 7.00 15.85 -24.96
N HIS A 467 6.04 15.18 -24.30
CA HIS A 467 5.80 13.76 -24.52
C HIS A 467 5.35 13.47 -25.96
N ALA A 468 4.37 14.22 -26.48
CA ALA A 468 3.88 14.06 -27.85
C ALA A 468 4.99 14.26 -28.90
N ASP A 469 5.81 15.30 -28.76
CA ASP A 469 6.91 15.62 -29.67
C ASP A 469 8.04 14.60 -29.63
N ALA A 470 8.36 14.07 -28.44
CA ALA A 470 9.34 13.01 -28.28
C ALA A 470 8.88 11.71 -28.95
N LEU A 471 7.59 11.37 -28.79
CA LEU A 471 7.00 10.20 -29.42
C LEU A 471 6.93 10.34 -30.95
N ALA A 472 6.51 11.50 -31.44
CA ALA A 472 6.41 11.78 -32.87
C ALA A 472 7.78 11.71 -33.59
N ARG A 473 8.86 12.13 -32.92
CA ARG A 473 10.23 12.07 -33.46
C ARG A 473 10.91 10.71 -33.30
N GLY A 474 10.33 9.80 -32.51
CA GLY A 474 11.01 8.56 -32.15
C GLY A 474 12.29 8.81 -31.35
N ASP A 475 12.24 9.71 -30.37
CA ASP A 475 13.37 10.02 -29.47
C ASP A 475 13.15 9.37 -28.09
N GLY A 476 13.82 8.21 -27.87
CA GLY A 476 13.73 7.45 -26.62
C GLY A 476 14.25 8.21 -25.39
N GLN A 477 15.30 9.03 -25.53
CA GLN A 477 15.84 9.80 -24.40
C GLN A 477 14.92 10.97 -24.04
N ALA A 478 14.31 11.63 -25.02
CA ALA A 478 13.30 12.65 -24.76
C ALA A 478 12.03 12.04 -24.12
N LEU A 479 11.62 10.84 -24.52
CA LEU A 479 10.52 10.11 -23.87
C LEU A 479 10.83 9.81 -22.40
N ASP A 480 12.04 9.34 -22.08
CA ASP A 480 12.44 9.09 -20.70
C ASP A 480 12.46 10.36 -19.84
N ARG A 481 12.85 11.51 -20.41
CA ARG A 481 12.79 12.81 -19.74
C ARG A 481 11.35 13.26 -19.49
N ALA A 482 10.48 13.14 -20.49
CA ALA A 482 9.06 13.45 -20.36
C ALA A 482 8.39 12.55 -19.30
N ALA A 483 8.70 11.24 -19.31
CA ALA A 483 8.23 10.29 -18.31
C ALA A 483 8.68 10.67 -16.88
N GLY A 484 9.95 11.07 -16.71
CA GLY A 484 10.46 11.56 -15.43
C GLY A 484 9.74 12.82 -14.93
N GLU A 485 9.43 13.76 -15.83
CA GLU A 485 8.67 14.96 -15.50
C GLU A 485 7.22 14.66 -15.12
N LEU A 486 6.54 13.78 -15.87
CA LEU A 486 5.20 13.29 -15.54
C LEU A 486 5.16 12.64 -14.15
N ALA A 487 6.18 11.82 -13.83
CA ALA A 487 6.28 11.18 -12.52
C ALA A 487 6.49 12.20 -11.39
N ARG A 488 7.34 13.22 -11.60
CA ARG A 488 7.55 14.31 -10.62
C ARG A 488 6.27 15.10 -10.35
N ARG A 489 5.42 15.25 -11.36
CA ARG A 489 4.10 15.92 -11.28
C ARG A 489 2.97 15.00 -10.79
N GLY A 490 3.26 13.74 -10.44
CA GLY A 490 2.29 12.80 -9.88
C GLY A 490 1.50 11.96 -10.90
N PHE A 491 1.72 12.14 -12.21
CA PHE A 491 1.06 11.36 -13.26
C PHE A 491 1.72 9.98 -13.45
N LEU A 492 1.66 9.12 -12.43
CA LEU A 492 2.41 7.86 -12.41
C LEU A 492 2.05 6.92 -13.56
N LEU A 493 0.76 6.81 -13.88
CA LEU A 493 0.31 6.00 -15.02
C LEU A 493 0.86 6.53 -16.34
N PHE A 494 0.85 7.85 -16.53
CA PHE A 494 1.28 8.47 -17.78
C PHE A 494 2.80 8.36 -17.95
N ALA A 495 3.54 8.46 -16.85
CA ALA A 495 4.98 8.19 -16.82
C ALA A 495 5.30 6.73 -17.15
N ALA A 496 4.52 5.77 -16.62
CA ALA A 496 4.67 4.36 -16.94
C ALA A 496 4.44 4.10 -18.44
N GLU A 497 3.40 4.71 -19.02
CA GLU A 497 3.09 4.64 -20.46
C GLU A 497 4.18 5.27 -21.32
N ALA A 498 4.70 6.44 -20.93
CA ALA A 498 5.78 7.12 -21.64
C ALA A 498 7.07 6.30 -21.66
N HIS A 499 7.47 5.71 -20.52
CA HIS A 499 8.59 4.76 -20.48
C HIS A 499 8.30 3.50 -21.30
N ALA A 500 7.06 2.99 -21.28
CA ALA A 500 6.66 1.84 -22.09
C ALA A 500 6.80 2.11 -23.59
N GLN A 501 6.42 3.30 -24.03
CA GLN A 501 6.59 3.75 -25.41
C GLN A 501 8.08 3.95 -25.75
N ALA A 502 8.89 4.47 -24.82
CA ALA A 502 10.34 4.62 -24.99
C ALA A 502 11.05 3.29 -25.26
N VAL A 503 10.64 2.19 -24.62
CA VAL A 503 11.20 0.84 -24.85
C VAL A 503 11.18 0.45 -26.33
N ARG A 504 10.13 0.84 -27.07
CA ARG A 504 9.96 0.49 -28.49
C ARG A 504 10.82 1.34 -29.43
N VAL A 505 11.29 2.49 -28.93
CA VAL A 505 11.96 3.53 -29.71
C VAL A 505 13.47 3.52 -29.45
N HIS A 506 13.89 3.11 -28.26
CA HIS A 506 15.31 3.00 -27.90
C HIS A 506 16.06 2.04 -28.81
N ARG A 507 17.18 2.53 -29.37
CA ARG A 507 18.12 1.70 -30.15
C ARG A 507 19.12 0.97 -29.24
N ASP A 508 19.48 1.55 -28.10
CA ASP A 508 20.37 0.94 -27.12
C ASP A 508 19.61 -0.07 -26.23
N PRO A 509 20.02 -1.35 -26.21
CA PRO A 509 19.40 -2.35 -25.34
C PRO A 509 19.51 -2.03 -23.84
N GLY A 510 20.55 -1.32 -23.41
CA GLY A 510 20.72 -0.89 -22.02
C GLY A 510 19.62 0.08 -21.61
N ALA A 511 19.48 1.17 -22.35
CA ALA A 511 18.44 2.18 -22.16
C ALA A 511 17.03 1.57 -22.24
N ALA A 512 16.77 0.67 -23.21
CA ALA A 512 15.49 -0.02 -23.32
C ALA A 512 15.16 -0.85 -22.08
N ARG A 513 16.15 -1.56 -21.50
CA ARG A 513 15.96 -2.32 -20.24
C ARG A 513 15.67 -1.38 -19.07
N THR A 514 16.40 -0.27 -18.94
CA THR A 514 16.17 0.70 -17.88
C THR A 514 14.77 1.33 -17.97
N ALA A 515 14.35 1.75 -19.17
CA ALA A 515 12.99 2.27 -19.41
C ALA A 515 11.92 1.22 -19.06
N ARG A 516 12.13 -0.04 -19.45
CA ARG A 516 11.25 -1.16 -19.09
C ARG A 516 11.13 -1.33 -17.58
N THR A 517 12.24 -1.40 -16.86
CA THR A 517 12.25 -1.52 -15.40
C THR A 517 11.48 -0.39 -14.73
N ARG A 518 11.67 0.86 -15.19
CA ARG A 518 10.93 2.02 -14.69
C ARG A 518 9.43 1.94 -14.98
N ALA A 519 9.05 1.55 -16.20
CA ALA A 519 7.65 1.39 -16.56
C ALA A 519 6.94 0.34 -15.70
N VAL A 520 7.56 -0.83 -15.48
CA VAL A 520 7.01 -1.90 -14.62
C VAL A 520 6.89 -1.44 -13.17
N ALA A 521 7.92 -0.76 -12.64
CA ALA A 521 7.89 -0.26 -11.26
C ALA A 521 6.76 0.76 -11.04
N LEU A 522 6.54 1.68 -11.99
CA LEU A 522 5.46 2.66 -11.92
C LEU A 522 4.09 2.02 -12.12
N ALA A 523 3.95 1.10 -13.08
CA ALA A 523 2.69 0.41 -13.37
C ALA A 523 2.16 -0.39 -12.17
N ARG A 524 3.05 -1.00 -11.37
CA ARG A 524 2.67 -1.70 -10.12
C ARG A 524 1.94 -0.78 -9.12
N ARG A 525 2.20 0.52 -9.16
CA ARG A 525 1.56 1.53 -8.29
C ARG A 525 0.24 2.07 -8.85
N CYS A 526 -0.16 1.62 -10.05
CA CYS A 526 -1.34 2.13 -10.77
C CYS A 526 -2.59 1.24 -10.60
N GLN A 527 -2.70 0.51 -9.49
CA GLN A 527 -3.90 -0.23 -9.07
C GLN A 527 -4.51 -1.18 -10.12
N GLY A 528 -3.67 -1.78 -10.96
CA GLY A 528 -4.11 -2.71 -12.02
C GLY A 528 -4.47 -2.03 -13.34
N ALA A 529 -3.93 -0.85 -13.63
CA ALA A 529 -4.04 -0.21 -14.94
C ALA A 529 -3.63 -1.14 -16.09
N ARG A 530 -4.46 -1.16 -17.13
CA ARG A 530 -4.29 -1.95 -18.35
C ARG A 530 -4.51 -1.05 -19.56
N THR A 531 -3.44 -0.39 -19.99
CA THR A 531 -3.45 0.48 -21.17
C THR A 531 -2.63 -0.12 -22.30
N PRO A 532 -2.88 0.23 -23.58
CA PRO A 532 -2.20 -0.39 -24.71
C PRO A 532 -0.67 -0.35 -24.63
N ALA A 533 -0.10 0.75 -24.11
CA ALA A 533 1.34 0.89 -23.91
C ALA A 533 1.88 -0.13 -22.90
N LEU A 534 1.18 -0.34 -21.78
CA LEU A 534 1.57 -1.29 -20.73
C LEU A 534 1.37 -2.75 -21.18
N SER A 535 0.25 -3.05 -21.85
CA SER A 535 0.00 -4.39 -22.42
C SER A 535 1.09 -4.79 -23.41
N GLY A 536 1.59 -3.83 -24.21
CA GLY A 536 2.71 -4.03 -25.13
C GLY A 536 4.03 -4.42 -24.44
N LEU A 537 4.28 -3.92 -23.22
CA LEU A 537 5.46 -4.33 -22.43
C LEU A 537 5.38 -5.79 -22.00
N VAL A 538 4.22 -6.18 -21.49
CA VAL A 538 3.94 -7.51 -20.92
C VAL A 538 4.04 -8.59 -22.02
N LEU A 539 3.51 -8.32 -23.22
CA LEU A 539 3.67 -9.18 -24.40
C LEU A 539 5.12 -9.30 -24.90
N GLY A 540 5.95 -8.29 -24.65
CA GLY A 540 7.36 -8.27 -24.98
C GLY A 540 8.21 -9.31 -24.25
N GLU A 541 7.74 -9.87 -23.12
CA GLU A 541 8.45 -10.91 -22.34
C GLU A 541 8.18 -12.34 -22.80
N LEU A 542 7.13 -12.51 -23.61
CA LEU A 542 6.82 -13.78 -24.19
C LEU A 542 7.81 -14.08 -25.32
N THR A 543 8.41 -15.26 -25.26
CA THR A 543 9.14 -15.79 -26.42
C THR A 543 8.19 -15.85 -27.62
N ALA A 544 8.73 -15.83 -28.85
CA ALA A 544 7.91 -15.94 -30.05
C ALA A 544 6.93 -17.12 -29.98
N ARG A 545 7.36 -18.24 -29.40
CA ARG A 545 6.54 -19.43 -29.21
C ARG A 545 5.46 -19.25 -28.13
N GLN A 546 5.80 -18.68 -26.98
CA GLN A 546 4.82 -18.37 -25.94
C GLN A 546 3.77 -17.38 -26.45
N ARG A 547 4.19 -16.37 -27.21
CA ARG A 547 3.30 -15.39 -27.82
C ARG A 547 2.32 -16.05 -28.78
N GLN A 548 2.81 -16.89 -29.70
CA GLN A 548 1.98 -17.63 -30.63
C GLN A 548 0.94 -18.53 -29.92
N ILE A 549 1.36 -19.22 -28.85
CA ILE A 549 0.48 -20.08 -28.06
C ILE A 549 -0.56 -19.26 -27.28
N VAL A 550 -0.15 -18.14 -26.67
CA VAL A 550 -1.04 -17.21 -25.97
C VAL A 550 -2.05 -16.58 -26.93
N THR A 551 -1.63 -16.19 -28.13
CA THR A 551 -2.53 -15.63 -29.16
C THR A 551 -3.61 -16.64 -29.57
N LEU A 552 -3.25 -17.90 -29.82
CA LEU A 552 -4.25 -18.92 -30.14
C LEU A 552 -5.17 -19.25 -28.95
N ALA A 553 -4.65 -19.22 -27.73
CA ALA A 553 -5.45 -19.42 -26.52
C ALA A 553 -6.40 -18.25 -26.24
N ALA A 554 -5.98 -17.02 -26.54
CA ALA A 554 -6.79 -15.81 -26.46
C ALA A 554 -7.94 -15.83 -27.48
N ALA A 555 -7.68 -16.36 -28.69
CA ALA A 555 -8.70 -16.58 -29.73
C ALA A 555 -9.67 -17.74 -29.42
N GLY A 556 -9.69 -18.26 -28.19
CA GLY A 556 -10.65 -19.27 -27.73
C GLY A 556 -10.29 -20.72 -28.05
N LEU A 557 -9.17 -21.01 -28.73
CA LEU A 557 -8.78 -22.39 -29.01
C LEU A 557 -8.36 -23.10 -27.72
N SER A 558 -8.79 -24.34 -27.54
CA SER A 558 -8.37 -25.22 -26.45
C SER A 558 -6.91 -25.67 -26.58
N ASN A 559 -6.30 -26.14 -25.48
CA ASN A 559 -4.90 -26.60 -25.51
C ASN A 559 -4.68 -27.75 -26.51
N ARG A 560 -5.72 -28.55 -26.77
CA ARG A 560 -5.70 -29.62 -27.76
C ARG A 560 -5.70 -29.08 -29.18
N GLN A 561 -6.57 -28.12 -29.49
CA GLN A 561 -6.62 -27.47 -30.80
C GLN A 561 -5.33 -26.69 -31.10
N ILE A 562 -4.73 -26.04 -30.09
CA ILE A 562 -3.44 -25.36 -30.23
C ILE A 562 -2.31 -26.37 -30.49
N ALA A 563 -2.32 -27.49 -29.76
CA ALA A 563 -1.34 -28.56 -29.91
C ALA A 563 -1.39 -29.16 -31.32
N GLU A 564 -2.58 -29.46 -31.85
CA GLU A 564 -2.78 -29.95 -33.21
C GLU A 564 -2.32 -28.91 -34.26
N ARG A 565 -2.71 -27.63 -34.09
CA ARG A 565 -2.38 -26.55 -35.03
C ARG A 565 -0.90 -26.18 -35.07
N LEU A 566 -0.20 -26.32 -33.95
CA LEU A 566 1.22 -25.98 -33.82
C LEU A 566 2.14 -27.21 -33.84
N THR A 567 1.59 -28.40 -34.08
CA THR A 567 2.29 -29.70 -34.06
C THR A 567 3.09 -29.91 -32.77
N LEU A 568 2.45 -29.66 -31.63
CA LEU A 568 3.00 -29.83 -30.28
C LEU A 568 2.20 -30.86 -29.48
N SER A 569 2.73 -31.31 -28.35
CA SER A 569 1.93 -32.03 -27.35
C SER A 569 1.05 -31.07 -26.53
N VAL A 570 -0.11 -31.54 -26.07
CA VAL A 570 -1.01 -30.77 -25.17
C VAL A 570 -0.29 -30.34 -23.89
N ARG A 571 0.62 -31.18 -23.37
CA ARG A 571 1.46 -30.88 -22.20
C ARG A 571 2.44 -29.74 -22.48
N THR A 572 3.05 -29.72 -23.65
CA THR A 572 3.98 -28.65 -24.06
C THR A 572 3.26 -27.31 -24.19
N VAL A 573 2.05 -27.31 -24.76
CA VAL A 573 1.18 -26.12 -24.79
C VAL A 573 0.81 -25.67 -23.37
N GLY A 574 0.44 -26.60 -22.49
CA GLY A 574 0.15 -26.31 -21.07
C GLY A 574 1.33 -25.69 -20.33
N ASN A 575 2.55 -26.20 -20.53
CA ASN A 575 3.76 -25.67 -19.91
C ASN A 575 4.12 -24.27 -20.45
N HIS A 576 3.98 -24.04 -21.75
CA HIS A 576 4.20 -22.71 -22.33
C HIS A 576 3.15 -21.69 -21.87
N LEU A 577 1.89 -22.09 -21.75
CA LEU A 577 0.82 -21.25 -21.20
C LEU A 577 1.06 -20.96 -19.73
N TYR A 578 1.43 -21.95 -18.92
CA TYR A 578 1.79 -21.74 -17.52
C TYR A 578 2.95 -20.76 -17.38
N GLY A 579 4.06 -20.99 -18.08
CA GLY A 579 5.21 -20.09 -18.07
C GLY A 579 4.90 -18.70 -18.65
N ALA A 580 3.93 -18.60 -19.56
CA ALA A 580 3.42 -17.31 -20.03
C ALA A 580 2.58 -16.64 -18.94
N TYR A 581 1.59 -17.30 -18.34
CA TYR A 581 0.76 -16.78 -17.26
C TYR A 581 1.56 -16.28 -16.07
N THR A 582 2.58 -17.03 -15.66
CA THR A 582 3.50 -16.62 -14.59
C THR A 582 4.25 -15.32 -14.94
N ARG A 583 4.67 -15.14 -16.19
CA ARG A 583 5.34 -13.91 -16.65
C ARG A 583 4.37 -12.74 -16.86
N LEU A 584 3.14 -13.04 -17.30
CA LEU A 584 2.09 -12.07 -17.57
C LEU A 584 1.35 -11.63 -16.30
N GLY A 585 1.54 -12.30 -15.16
CA GLY A 585 0.77 -12.08 -13.94
C GLY A 585 -0.73 -12.42 -14.10
N ALA A 586 -1.08 -13.22 -15.09
CA ALA A 586 -2.45 -13.62 -15.38
C ALA A 586 -2.82 -14.88 -14.57
N GLY A 587 -3.95 -14.85 -13.87
CA GLY A 587 -4.42 -15.98 -13.05
C GLY A 587 -4.98 -17.14 -13.88
N ASP A 588 -5.49 -16.87 -15.09
CA ASP A 588 -6.12 -17.89 -15.93
C ASP A 588 -6.23 -17.47 -17.42
N ARG A 589 -6.83 -18.36 -18.23
CA ARG A 589 -7.13 -18.18 -19.66
C ARG A 589 -8.15 -17.07 -19.94
N GLY A 590 -9.04 -16.77 -19.00
CA GLY A 590 -10.04 -15.70 -19.12
C GLY A 590 -9.39 -14.32 -19.13
N ALA A 591 -8.19 -14.21 -18.57
CA ALA A 591 -7.32 -13.04 -18.68
C ALA A 591 -6.37 -13.11 -19.89
N LEU A 592 -6.74 -13.74 -21.01
CA LEU A 592 -5.96 -13.69 -22.27
C LEU A 592 -6.58 -12.88 -23.43
N PRO A 593 -7.91 -12.81 -23.61
CA PRO A 593 -8.52 -12.10 -24.76
C PRO A 593 -8.05 -10.64 -24.91
N TRP A 594 -7.71 -9.96 -23.81
CA TRP A 594 -7.22 -8.57 -23.83
C TRP A 594 -5.79 -8.39 -24.38
N LEU A 595 -5.03 -9.46 -24.58
CA LEU A 595 -3.63 -9.37 -25.00
C LEU A 595 -3.47 -9.20 -26.52
N MET A 596 -4.36 -9.74 -27.34
CA MET A 596 -4.23 -9.65 -28.80
C MET A 596 -5.57 -9.91 -29.48
N GLU A 597 -6.23 -8.88 -30.00
CA GLU A 597 -7.19 -9.06 -31.09
C GLU A 597 -6.65 -8.33 -32.33
N LEU A 598 -6.22 -9.12 -33.31
CA LEU A 598 -5.95 -8.67 -34.67
C LEU A 598 -7.25 -8.75 -35.48
N PRO A 599 -7.40 -7.97 -36.56
CA PRO A 599 -8.56 -8.04 -37.45
C PRO A 599 -8.67 -9.45 -38.06
N GLU A 600 -9.89 -9.94 -38.25
CA GLU A 600 -10.14 -11.24 -38.88
C GLU A 600 -9.44 -11.38 -40.25
N PRO A 601 -8.88 -12.56 -40.58
CA PRO A 601 -8.46 -12.83 -41.95
C PRO A 601 -9.71 -12.94 -42.84
N GLN A 602 -9.80 -12.06 -43.85
CA GLN A 602 -10.80 -12.19 -44.91
C GLN A 602 -10.73 -13.61 -45.52
N PRO A 603 -11.88 -14.30 -45.67
CA PRO A 603 -11.91 -15.56 -46.39
C PRO A 603 -11.64 -15.29 -47.87
N ALA A 604 -10.82 -16.15 -48.49
CA ALA A 604 -10.52 -16.15 -49.92
C ALA A 604 -11.75 -16.54 -50.75
#